data_AF-A0A8K1PRE3-F1
#
_entry.id   AF-A0A8K1PRE3-F1
#
_cell.length_a   1.000
_cell.length_b   1.000
_cell.length_c   1.000
_cell.angle_alpha   90.00
_cell.angle_beta   90.00
_cell.angle_gamma   90.00
#
_symmetry.space_group_name_H-M   'P 1'
#
loop_
_entity.id
_entity.type
_entity.pdbx_description
1 polymer ?
#
loop_
_entity_poly.entity_id
_entity_poly.type
_entity_poly.pdbx_seq_one_letter_code
_entity_poly.pdbx_strand_id
1 'polypeptide(L)'
;MGRDTIADIITSIRNAGMTRKVTLRIASTNISENIIQILLQEGFIQNVRKHREGSKTFLVLTLRHRRNRKGLYQISRLNLKRISRPGLRIYSNYQKIPRILGGMGIVILSTSRGIMTDREARLERIGGEILCYIW
;
A
#
# COMPACT_ATOMS: atom_id res chain seq x y z
N MET A 1 -16.55 1.97 12.35
CA MET A 1 -15.25 2.64 12.14
C MET A 1 -14.17 1.70 12.65
N GLY A 2 -13.36 1.12 11.77
CA GLY A 2 -12.24 0.27 12.17
C GLY A 2 -11.17 1.10 12.91
N ARG A 3 -10.55 0.52 13.94
CA ARG A 3 -9.52 1.21 14.74
C ARG A 3 -8.23 1.51 13.98
N ASP A 4 -7.98 0.84 12.84
CA ASP A 4 -6.79 1.05 12.00
C ASP A 4 -7.18 1.11 10.51
N THR A 5 -7.25 2.32 9.97
CA THR A 5 -7.60 2.58 8.57
C THR A 5 -6.58 1.97 7.58
N ILE A 6 -5.30 1.85 7.97
CA ILE A 6 -4.27 1.27 7.11
C ILE A 6 -4.46 -0.25 7.02
N ALA A 7 -4.81 -0.89 8.13
CA ALA A 7 -5.13 -2.31 8.14
C ALA A 7 -6.35 -2.63 7.26
N ASP A 8 -7.37 -1.76 7.28
CA ASP A 8 -8.56 -1.91 6.44
C ASP A 8 -8.22 -1.82 4.94
N ILE A 9 -7.34 -0.90 4.54
CA ILE A 9 -6.84 -0.78 3.15
C ILE A 9 -6.13 -2.06 2.71
N ILE A 10 -5.17 -2.52 3.53
CA ILE A 10 -4.38 -3.72 3.27
C ILE A 10 -5.29 -4.95 3.10
N THR A 11 -6.26 -5.09 4.01
CA THR A 11 -7.21 -6.20 4.00
C THR A 11 -8.12 -6.14 2.77
N SER A 12 -8.58 -4.94 2.40
CA SER A 12 -9.42 -4.74 1.21
C SER A 12 -8.69 -5.13 -0.08
N ILE A 13 -7.43 -4.72 -0.23
CA ILE A 13 -6.59 -5.07 -1.39
C ILE A 13 -6.34 -6.59 -1.42
N ARG A 14 -6.00 -7.19 -0.29
CA ARG A 14 -5.78 -8.65 -0.18
C ARG A 14 -7.04 -9.44 -0.57
N ASN A 15 -8.20 -9.04 -0.07
CA ASN A 15 -9.47 -9.69 -0.36
C ASN A 15 -9.87 -9.54 -1.83
N ALA A 16 -9.65 -8.36 -2.43
CA ALA A 16 -9.85 -8.15 -3.87
C ALA A 16 -8.93 -9.06 -4.71
N GLY A 17 -7.67 -9.20 -4.27
CA GLY A 17 -6.70 -10.15 -4.83
C GLY A 17 -7.16 -11.62 -4.79
N MET A 18 -7.74 -12.05 -3.67
CA MET A 18 -8.23 -13.43 -3.50
C MET A 18 -9.51 -13.70 -4.32
N THR A 19 -10.45 -12.75 -4.32
CA THR A 19 -11.75 -12.87 -5.01
C THR A 19 -11.67 -12.58 -6.51
N ARG A 20 -10.48 -12.31 -7.06
CA ARG A 20 -10.24 -11.94 -8.46
C ARG A 20 -11.06 -10.72 -8.92
N LYS A 21 -11.43 -9.85 -7.98
CA LYS A 21 -12.14 -8.60 -8.31
C LYS A 21 -11.19 -7.64 -9.01
N VAL A 22 -11.63 -7.12 -10.14
CA VAL A 22 -10.87 -6.16 -10.96
C VAL A 22 -10.82 -4.78 -10.29
N THR A 23 -11.90 -4.42 -9.59
CA THR A 23 -12.08 -3.13 -8.97
C THR A 23 -12.32 -3.25 -7.48
N LEU A 24 -11.77 -2.30 -6.71
CA LEU A 24 -12.07 -2.14 -5.29
C LEU A 24 -12.33 -0.69 -4.95
N ARG A 25 -13.15 -0.47 -3.93
CA ARG A 25 -13.54 0.85 -3.44
C ARG A 25 -13.07 1.01 -2.00
N ILE A 26 -12.36 2.09 -1.72
CA ILE A 26 -11.81 2.43 -0.39
C ILE A 26 -12.22 3.87 -0.05
N ALA A 27 -12.38 4.20 1.23
CA ALA A 27 -12.58 5.59 1.65
C ALA A 27 -11.32 6.46 1.37
N SER A 28 -11.53 7.68 0.88
CA SER A 28 -10.46 8.66 0.67
C SER A 28 -10.10 9.32 2.00
N THR A 29 -8.83 9.26 2.35
CA THR A 29 -8.21 9.97 3.46
C THR A 29 -6.82 10.40 2.98
N ASN A 30 -6.21 11.42 3.59
CA ASN A 30 -4.87 11.86 3.18
C ASN A 30 -3.85 10.71 3.21
N ILE A 31 -3.95 9.81 4.19
CA ILE A 31 -3.08 8.63 4.31
C ILE A 31 -3.37 7.62 3.21
N SER A 32 -4.66 7.31 2.95
CA SER A 32 -5.00 6.32 1.92
C SER A 32 -4.62 6.80 0.53
N GLU A 33 -4.83 8.10 0.23
CA GLU A 33 -4.42 8.70 -1.04
C GLU A 33 -2.90 8.58 -1.26
N ASN A 34 -2.09 8.94 -0.26
CA ASN A 34 -0.63 8.84 -0.36
C ASN A 34 -0.15 7.39 -0.56
N ILE A 35 -0.68 6.44 0.21
CA ILE A 35 -0.31 5.01 0.07
C ILE A 35 -0.69 4.49 -1.32
N ILE A 36 -1.87 4.83 -1.81
CA ILE A 36 -2.37 4.40 -3.11
C ILE A 36 -1.56 5.03 -4.26
N GLN A 37 -1.13 6.28 -4.10
CA GLN A 37 -0.28 6.96 -5.08
C GLN A 37 1.09 6.27 -5.19
N ILE A 38 1.71 5.90 -4.07
CA ILE A 38 2.96 5.11 -4.06
C ILE A 38 2.74 3.76 -4.75
N LEU A 39 1.64 3.07 -4.44
CA LEU A 39 1.31 1.78 -5.08
C LEU A 39 1.08 1.89 -6.60
N LEU A 40 0.58 3.03 -7.07
CA LEU A 40 0.41 3.33 -8.49
C LEU A 40 1.76 3.60 -9.16
N GLN A 41 2.62 4.41 -8.54
CA GLN A 41 3.96 4.74 -9.04
C GLN A 41 4.86 3.50 -9.15
N GLU A 42 4.81 2.62 -8.15
CA GLU A 42 5.55 1.35 -8.12
C GLU A 42 4.92 0.27 -9.03
N GLY A 43 3.76 0.56 -9.66
CA GLY A 43 3.14 -0.30 -10.67
C GLY A 43 2.39 -1.52 -10.13
N PHE A 44 2.06 -1.53 -8.85
CA PHE A 44 1.22 -2.57 -8.22
C PHE A 44 -0.27 -2.40 -8.58
N ILE A 45 -0.71 -1.15 -8.71
CA ILE A 45 -2.07 -0.77 -9.12
C ILE A 45 -2.03 -0.27 -10.56
N GLN A 46 -3.06 -0.56 -11.35
CA GLN A 46 -3.13 -0.12 -12.75
C GLN A 46 -3.72 1.28 -12.89
N ASN A 47 -4.78 1.58 -12.14
CA ASN A 47 -5.45 2.88 -12.21
C ASN A 47 -6.16 3.20 -10.88
N VAL A 48 -6.30 4.49 -10.59
CA VAL A 48 -6.96 5.04 -9.41
C VAL A 48 -7.90 6.14 -9.87
N ARG A 49 -9.16 6.06 -9.46
CA ARG A 49 -10.18 7.09 -9.71
C ARG A 49 -10.76 7.59 -8.41
N LYS A 50 -10.84 8.90 -8.24
CA LYS A 50 -11.60 9.52 -7.15
C LYS A 50 -13.07 9.55 -7.53
N HIS A 51 -13.93 9.07 -6.63
CA HIS A 51 -15.38 9.10 -6.77
C HIS A 51 -15.98 9.75 -5.54
N ARG A 52 -16.89 10.70 -5.72
CA ARG A 52 -17.57 11.39 -4.63
C ARG A 52 -19.03 10.99 -4.63
N GLU A 53 -19.50 10.51 -3.48
CA GLU A 53 -20.90 10.12 -3.26
C GLU A 53 -21.41 10.95 -2.08
N GLY A 54 -22.15 12.02 -2.40
CA GLY A 54 -22.56 13.04 -1.43
C GLY A 54 -21.37 13.75 -0.77
N SER A 55 -21.31 13.69 0.57
CA SER A 55 -20.21 14.26 1.35
C SER A 55 -18.99 13.34 1.49
N LYS A 56 -19.10 12.06 1.09
CA LYS A 56 -18.03 11.07 1.24
C LYS A 56 -17.25 10.90 -0.05
N THR A 57 -15.93 10.86 0.07
CA THR A 57 -15.01 10.61 -1.03
C THR A 57 -14.44 9.19 -0.96
N PHE A 58 -14.32 8.56 -2.12
CA PHE A 58 -13.86 7.19 -2.28
C PHE A 58 -12.81 7.09 -3.38
N LEU A 59 -11.90 6.15 -3.22
CA LEU A 59 -10.88 5.77 -4.20
C LEU A 59 -11.31 4.44 -4.80
N VAL A 60 -11.57 4.46 -6.11
CA VAL A 60 -11.84 3.28 -6.92
C VAL A 60 -10.54 2.86 -7.57
N LEU A 61 -10.01 1.72 -7.15
CA LEU A 61 -8.73 1.18 -7.60
C LEU A 61 -8.97 0.06 -8.60
N THR A 62 -8.17 0.03 -9.65
CA THR A 62 -8.13 -1.07 -10.63
C THR A 62 -6.85 -1.86 -10.40
N LEU A 63 -6.97 -3.11 -9.96
CA LEU A 63 -5.81 -3.97 -9.71
C LEU A 63 -5.24 -4.49 -11.02
N ARG A 64 -3.91 -4.62 -11.07
CA ARG A 64 -3.23 -5.19 -12.24
C ARG A 64 -3.45 -6.69 -12.30
N HIS A 65 -4.08 -7.16 -13.37
CA HIS A 65 -4.17 -8.59 -13.68
C HIS A 65 -3.04 -9.00 -14.63
N ARG A 66 -2.31 -10.08 -14.32
CA ARG A 66 -1.46 -10.76 -15.29
C ARG A 66 -2.14 -12.05 -15.72
N ARG A 67 -2.38 -12.20 -17.02
CA ARG A 67 -2.87 -13.46 -17.61
C ARG A 67 -1.68 -14.42 -17.66
N ASN A 68 -1.76 -15.53 -16.94
CA ASN A 68 -0.72 -16.56 -17.01
C ASN A 68 -0.94 -17.39 -18.30
N ARG A 69 0.14 -17.90 -18.90
CA ARG A 69 0.09 -18.70 -20.17
C ARG A 69 -0.82 -19.94 -20.08
N LYS A 70 -1.19 -20.40 -18.88
CA LYS A 70 -2.11 -21.52 -18.61
C LYS A 70 -3.59 -21.13 -18.45
N GLY A 71 -3.99 -19.91 -18.83
CA GLY A 71 -5.41 -19.50 -18.83
C GLY A 71 -6.00 -19.08 -17.47
N LEU A 72 -5.26 -19.25 -16.36
CA LEU A 72 -5.67 -18.75 -15.05
C LEU A 72 -5.30 -17.27 -14.88
N TYR A 73 -6.31 -16.42 -14.64
CA TYR A 73 -6.12 -15.05 -14.18
C TYR A 73 -5.49 -15.09 -12.78
N GLN A 74 -4.19 -14.82 -12.69
CA GLN A 74 -3.52 -14.64 -11.41
C GLN A 74 -3.31 -13.14 -11.23
N ILE A 75 -4.00 -12.55 -10.27
CA ILE A 75 -3.53 -11.30 -9.68
C ILE A 75 -2.16 -11.65 -9.10
N SER A 76 -1.10 -10.92 -9.49
CA SER A 76 0.22 -11.08 -8.86
C SER A 76 -0.03 -11.06 -7.37
N ARG A 77 0.33 -12.13 -6.63
CA ARG A 77 0.00 -12.26 -5.20
C ARG A 77 0.69 -11.13 -4.44
N LEU A 78 0.02 -9.99 -4.37
CA LEU A 78 0.50 -8.80 -3.69
C LEU A 78 0.38 -9.07 -2.21
N ASN A 79 1.51 -9.34 -1.56
CA ASN A 79 1.56 -9.56 -0.14
C ASN A 79 1.76 -8.21 0.52
N LEU A 80 0.71 -7.71 1.14
CA LEU A 80 0.78 -6.54 2.01
C LEU A 80 0.77 -7.01 3.46
N LYS A 81 1.71 -6.50 4.27
CA LYS A 81 1.79 -6.79 5.71
C LYS A 81 1.88 -5.49 6.50
N ARG A 82 0.93 -5.28 7.42
CA ARG A 82 0.95 -4.20 8.40
C ARG A 82 2.03 -4.47 9.46
N ILE A 83 2.91 -3.50 9.70
CA ILE A 83 4.05 -3.63 10.63
C ILE A 83 3.80 -2.86 11.92
N SER A 84 3.82 -1.53 11.88
CA SER A 84 3.36 -0.72 13.01
C SER A 84 1.87 -0.99 13.25
N ARG A 85 1.40 -0.94 14.49
CA ARG A 85 -0.02 -1.08 14.85
C ARG A 85 -0.32 -0.04 15.94
N PRO A 86 -1.59 0.38 16.13
CA PRO A 86 -1.92 1.34 17.18
C PRO A 86 -1.41 0.93 18.58
N GLY A 87 -1.41 -0.36 18.90
CA GLY A 87 -0.88 -0.89 20.16
C GLY A 87 0.63 -1.16 20.20
N LEU A 88 1.32 -1.14 19.04
CA LEU A 88 2.78 -1.30 18.97
C LEU A 88 3.32 -0.51 17.77
N ARG A 89 3.86 0.67 18.06
CA ARG A 89 4.45 1.53 17.04
C ARG A 89 5.90 1.11 16.79
N ILE A 90 6.23 0.90 15.52
CA ILE A 90 7.57 0.45 15.11
C ILE A 90 8.23 1.58 14.32
N TYR A 91 9.35 2.08 14.84
CA TYR A 91 10.16 3.12 14.22
C TYR A 91 11.50 2.55 13.80
N SER A 92 12.06 3.11 12.73
CA SER A 92 13.41 2.77 12.29
C SER A 92 14.17 4.01 11.83
N ASN A 93 15.46 4.03 12.16
CA ASN A 93 16.39 5.03 11.65
C ASN A 93 16.75 4.69 10.19
N TYR A 94 17.20 5.68 9.40
CA TYR A 94 17.50 5.50 7.97
C TYR A 94 18.47 4.34 7.69
N GLN A 95 19.44 4.12 8.57
CA GLN A 95 20.42 3.03 8.48
C GLN A 95 19.81 1.64 8.70
N LYS A 96 18.74 1.56 9.51
CA LYS A 96 18.07 0.33 9.90
C LYS A 96 16.80 0.07 9.09
N ILE A 97 16.53 0.85 8.03
CA ILE A 97 15.38 0.58 7.16
C ILE A 97 15.62 -0.77 6.45
N PRO A 98 14.75 -1.77 6.66
CA PRO A 98 14.95 -3.10 6.10
C PRO A 98 14.78 -3.09 4.57
N ARG A 99 15.52 -3.97 3.88
CA ARG A 99 15.30 -4.27 2.46
C ARG A 99 14.45 -5.52 2.34
N ILE A 100 13.29 -5.41 1.71
CA ILE A 100 12.38 -6.56 1.52
C ILE A 100 12.80 -7.33 0.27
N LEU A 101 13.03 -8.64 0.41
CA LEU A 101 13.44 -9.55 -0.67
C LEU A 101 14.59 -9.00 -1.53
N GLY A 102 15.63 -8.46 -0.90
CA GLY A 102 16.79 -7.90 -1.63
C GLY A 102 16.51 -6.63 -2.44
N GLY A 103 15.33 -6.00 -2.28
CA GLY A 103 14.91 -4.81 -3.02
C GLY A 103 13.79 -5.04 -4.04
N MET A 104 13.27 -6.28 -4.14
CA MET A 104 12.08 -6.59 -4.93
C MET A 104 10.79 -6.08 -4.28
N GLY A 105 10.74 -6.06 -2.95
CA GLY A 105 9.63 -5.48 -2.20
C GLY A 105 9.93 -4.04 -1.78
N ILE A 106 8.88 -3.33 -1.38
CA ILE A 106 8.96 -1.96 -0.87
C ILE A 106 8.54 -1.89 0.59
N VAL A 107 9.13 -0.95 1.31
CA VAL A 107 8.65 -0.54 2.64
C VAL A 107 8.02 0.83 2.52
N ILE A 108 6.79 0.97 3.02
CA ILE A 108 6.16 2.27 3.16
C ILE A 108 6.34 2.72 4.60
N LEU A 109 6.89 3.93 4.77
CA LEU A 109 7.16 4.51 6.07
C LEU A 109 6.69 5.96 6.13
N SER A 110 6.28 6.39 7.33
CA SER A 110 5.87 7.75 7.64
C SER A 110 7.04 8.50 8.25
N THR A 111 7.50 9.54 7.56
CA THR A 111 8.58 10.41 8.01
C THR A 111 8.07 11.81 8.35
N SER A 112 8.95 12.68 8.84
CA SER A 112 8.66 14.10 9.03
C SER A 112 8.37 14.85 7.72
N ARG A 113 8.80 14.32 6.56
CA ARG A 113 8.54 14.90 5.24
C ARG A 113 7.36 14.25 4.50
N GLY A 114 6.61 13.38 5.19
CA GLY A 114 5.46 12.67 4.64
C GLY A 114 5.70 11.16 4.50
N ILE A 115 4.75 10.50 3.83
CA ILE A 115 4.79 9.06 3.59
C ILE A 115 5.61 8.82 2.32
N MET A 116 6.59 7.93 2.41
CA MET A 116 7.53 7.64 1.33
C MET A 116 7.98 6.17 1.34
N THR A 117 8.68 5.78 0.28
CA THR A 117 9.28 4.44 0.13
C THR A 117 10.62 4.33 0.86
N ASP A 118 11.12 3.11 1.07
CA ASP A 118 12.46 2.90 1.62
C ASP A 118 13.58 3.45 0.74
N ARG A 119 13.35 3.53 -0.58
CA ARG A 119 14.33 4.10 -1.51
C ARG A 119 14.47 5.60 -1.28
N GLU A 120 13.35 6.32 -1.28
CA GLU A 120 13.30 7.76 -1.02
C GLU A 120 13.82 8.09 0.38
N ALA A 121 13.40 7.34 1.40
CA ALA A 121 13.85 7.54 2.77
C ALA A 121 15.36 7.36 2.95
N ARG A 122 15.97 6.41 2.23
CA ARG A 122 17.44 6.24 2.25
C ARG A 122 18.17 7.34 1.51
N LEU A 123 17.62 7.84 0.38
CA LEU A 123 18.21 8.96 -0.36
C LEU A 123 18.23 10.23 0.49
N GLU A 124 17.11 10.52 1.15
CA GLU A 124 16.97 11.68 2.04
C GLU A 124 17.65 11.49 3.41
N ARG A 125 18.08 10.27 3.73
CA ARG A 125 18.66 9.87 5.03
C ARG A 125 17.73 10.15 6.22
N ILE A 126 16.44 9.91 6.05
CA ILE A 126 15.42 10.14 7.08
C ILE A 126 14.81 8.82 7.55
N GLY A 127 14.68 8.68 8.87
CA GLY A 127 13.97 7.57 9.52
C GLY A 127 12.48 7.88 9.76
N GLY A 128 11.72 6.90 10.24
CA GLY A 128 10.31 7.10 10.49
C GLY A 128 9.57 5.89 11.04
N GLU A 129 8.25 6.01 11.11
CA GLU A 129 7.35 4.91 11.48
C GLU A 129 7.18 3.95 10.30
N ILE A 130 7.44 2.66 10.50
CA ILE A 130 7.25 1.65 9.46
C ILE A 130 5.77 1.27 9.40
N LEU A 131 5.08 1.70 8.34
CA LEU A 131 3.65 1.46 8.20
C LEU A 131 3.37 0.03 7.72
N CYS A 132 3.91 -0.35 6.56
CA CYS A 132 3.68 -1.66 5.97
C CYS A 132 4.79 -2.07 5.01
N TYR A 133 4.86 -3.38 4.76
CA TYR A 133 5.71 -3.99 3.76
C TYR A 133 4.86 -4.54 2.62
N ILE A 134 5.36 -4.45 1.40
CA ILE A 134 4.70 -4.94 0.18
C ILE A 134 5.70 -5.75 -0.64
N TRP A 135 5.32 -6.95 -1.09
CA TRP A 135 6.11 -7.81 -1.98
C TRP A 135 5.28 -8.83 -2.75
#